data_AF-A0A351J2N7-F1
#
_entry.id   AF-A0A351J2N7-F1
#
_cell.length_a   1.000
_cell.length_b   1.000
_cell.length_c   1.000
_cell.angle_alpha   90.00
_cell.angle_beta   90.00
_cell.angle_gamma   90.00
#
_symmetry.space_group_name_H-M   'P 1'
#
loop_
_entity.id
_entity.type
_entity.pdbx_description
1 polymer ?
#
loop_
_entity_poly.entity_id
_entity_poly.type
_entity_poly.pdbx_seq_one_letter_code
_entity_poly.pdbx_strand_id
1 'polypeptide(L)' 'GISAFPMSGRVVHKMGLKEDNQNFLLMQSIGVNVSGQIASVIAGGLILNFFFGK' A
#
# COMPACT_ATOMS: atom_id res chain seq x y z
N GLY A 1 1.13 -3.21 -1.59
CA GLY A 1 -0.11 -2.65 -2.15
C GLY A 1 0.16 -1.35 -2.85
N ILE A 2 -0.87 -0.67 -3.36
CA ILE A 2 -0.72 0.67 -3.95
C ILE A 2 -0.29 1.65 -2.85
N SER A 3 0.66 2.53 -3.16
CA SER A 3 1.32 3.43 -2.22
C SER A 3 0.47 4.66 -1.80
N ALA A 4 -0.85 4.61 -1.96
CA ALA A 4 -1.75 5.71 -1.65
C ALA A 4 -2.21 5.67 -0.18
N PHE A 5 -1.31 5.95 0.76
CA PHE A 5 -1.61 5.87 2.20
C PHE A 5 -2.40 7.08 2.73
N PRO A 6 -3.46 6.89 3.56
CA PRO A 6 -4.10 5.63 3.98
C PRO A 6 -5.28 5.21 3.07
N MET A 7 -5.49 5.91 1.96
CA MET A 7 -6.71 5.81 1.16
C MET A 7 -6.90 4.44 0.48
N SER A 8 -5.83 3.81 -0.02
CA SER A 8 -5.92 2.48 -0.64
C SER A 8 -6.45 1.43 0.34
N GLY A 9 -5.99 1.43 1.58
CA GLY A 9 -6.51 0.52 2.62
C GLY A 9 -8.00 0.77 2.93
N ARG A 10 -8.42 2.04 3.02
CA ARG A 10 -9.82 2.40 3.25
C ARG A 10 -10.75 2.01 2.10
N VAL A 11 -10.30 2.14 0.86
CA VAL A 11 -11.08 1.69 -0.32
C VAL A 11 -11.28 0.19 -0.28
N VAL A 12 -10.21 -0.59 -0.02
CA VAL A 12 -10.30 -2.05 0.13
C VAL A 12 -11.26 -2.42 1.26
N HIS A 13 -11.16 -1.77 2.42
CA HIS A 13 -12.08 -2.01 3.54
C HIS A 13 -13.54 -1.70 3.17
N LYS A 14 -13.80 -0.57 2.48
CA LYS A 14 -15.15 -0.21 2.01
C LYS A 14 -15.71 -1.23 1.01
N MET A 15 -14.86 -1.77 0.13
CA MET A 15 -15.25 -2.83 -0.81
C MET A 15 -15.53 -4.15 -0.07
N GLY A 16 -14.72 -4.50 0.93
CA GLY A 16 -14.95 -5.68 1.78
C GLY A 16 -16.28 -5.63 2.51
N LEU A 17 -16.63 -4.47 3.11
CA LEU A 17 -17.91 -4.30 3.78
C LEU A 17 -19.12 -4.33 2.84
N LYS A 18 -18.95 -3.93 1.57
CA LYS A 18 -20.03 -4.05 0.57
C LYS A 18 -20.35 -5.50 0.22
N GLU A 19 -19.36 -6.38 0.27
CA GLU A 19 -19.51 -7.81 -0.02
C GLU A 19 -19.99 -8.57 1.22
N ASP A 20 -19.38 -8.29 2.38
CA ASP A 20 -19.75 -8.86 3.67
C ASP A 20 -19.59 -7.81 4.78
N ASN A 21 -20.72 -7.43 5.39
CA ASN A 21 -20.79 -6.41 6.44
C ASN A 21 -20.06 -6.79 7.74
N GLN A 22 -19.63 -8.05 7.90
CA GLN A 22 -18.81 -8.50 9.03
C GLN A 22 -17.32 -8.59 8.70
N ASN A 23 -16.92 -8.32 7.45
CA ASN A 23 -15.54 -8.47 7.00
C ASN A 23 -14.72 -7.17 7.20
N PHE A 24 -14.16 -7.00 8.40
CA PHE A 24 -13.39 -5.81 8.79
C PHE A 24 -11.92 -5.87 8.35
N LEU A 25 -11.67 -5.52 7.09
CA LEU A 25 -10.33 -5.55 6.50
C LEU A 25 -9.43 -4.35 6.84
N LEU A 26 -9.88 -3.33 7.58
CA LEU A 26 -9.11 -2.09 7.76
C LEU A 26 -7.71 -2.36 8.34
N MET A 27 -7.59 -3.11 9.43
CA MET A 27 -6.27 -3.37 10.04
C MET A 27 -5.35 -4.17 9.13
N GLN A 28 -5.87 -5.18 8.43
CA GLN A 28 -5.09 -6.01 7.51
C GLN A 28 -4.65 -5.22 6.27
N SER A 29 -5.56 -4.45 5.68
CA SER A 29 -5.31 -3.67 4.46
C SER A 29 -4.34 -2.51 4.66
N ILE A 30 -4.27 -1.95 5.88
CA ILE A 30 -3.30 -0.91 6.23
C ILE A 30 -1.86 -1.45 6.15
N GLY A 31 -1.58 -2.67 6.59
CA GLY A 31 -0.25 -3.28 6.46
C GLY A 31 0.21 -3.39 5.00
N VAL A 32 -0.72 -3.80 4.12
CA VAL A 32 -0.47 -3.88 2.66
C VAL A 32 -0.29 -2.50 2.02
N ASN A 33 -0.94 -1.46 2.56
CA ASN A 33 -0.77 -0.09 2.08
C ASN A 33 0.60 0.48 2.49
N VAL A 34 1.04 0.23 3.74
CA VAL A 34 2.37 0.66 4.25
C VAL A 34 3.49 -0.06 3.49
N SER A 35 3.35 -1.36 3.21
CA SER A 35 4.35 -2.08 2.42
C SER A 35 4.52 -1.49 1.02
N GLY A 36 3.44 -0.94 0.42
CA GLY A 36 3.50 -0.21 -0.84
C GLY A 36 4.38 1.04 -0.78
N GLN A 37 4.29 1.81 0.31
CA GLN A 37 5.13 3.00 0.52
C GLN A 37 6.62 2.62 0.65
N ILE A 38 6.92 1.59 1.45
CA ILE A 38 8.29 1.10 1.66
C ILE A 38 8.88 0.59 0.34
N ALA A 39 8.13 -0.23 -0.40
CA ALA A 39 8.59 -0.74 -1.70
C ALA A 39 8.83 0.40 -2.71
N SER A 40 8.01 1.46 -2.69
CA SER A 40 8.15 2.59 -3.60
C SER A 40 9.44 3.37 -3.36
N VAL A 41 9.81 3.62 -2.09
CA VAL A 41 11.07 4.31 -1.78
C VAL A 41 12.29 3.43 -2.06
N ILE A 42 12.20 2.12 -1.84
CA ILE A 42 13.27 1.18 -2.21
C ILE A 42 13.47 1.16 -3.72
N ALA A 43 12.38 1.00 -4.49
CA ALA A 43 12.45 1.00 -5.95
C ALA A 43 12.99 2.34 -6.49
N GLY A 44 12.51 3.47 -5.97
CA GLY A 44 13.04 4.78 -6.30
C GLY A 44 14.54 4.92 -5.98
N GLY A 45 14.96 4.44 -4.81
CA GLY A 45 16.36 4.42 -4.40
C GLY A 45 17.24 3.56 -5.32
N LEU A 46 16.77 2.37 -5.71
CA LEU A 46 17.48 1.50 -6.65
C LEU A 46 17.60 2.14 -8.04
N ILE A 47 16.55 2.79 -8.53
CA ILE A 47 16.58 3.51 -9.82
C ILE A 47 17.58 4.66 -9.76
N LEU A 48 17.54 5.48 -8.70
CA LEU A 48 18.48 6.58 -8.52
C LEU A 48 19.92 6.05 -8.44
N ASN A 49 20.17 4.97 -7.70
CA ASN A 49 21.49 4.36 -7.62
C ASN A 49 21.94 3.76 -8.94
N PHE A 50 21.03 3.18 -9.73
CA PHE A 50 21.35 2.61 -11.03
C PHE A 50 21.81 3.67 -12.05
N PHE A 51 21.19 4.86 -12.04
CA PHE A 51 21.52 5.93 -12.99
C PHE A 51 22.56 6.94 -12.50
N PHE A 52 22.64 7.16 -11.18
CA PHE A 52 23.47 8.22 -10.57
C PHE A 52 24.39 7.70 -9.47
N GLY A 53 24.34 6.41 -9.12
CA GLY A 53 25.32 5.79 -8.23
C GLY A 53 26.69 5.74 -8.89
N LYS A 54 27.74 5.95 -8.09
CA LYS A 54 29.12 5.80 -8.53
C LYS A 54 29.47 4.33 -8.77
#